data_AF-A0A3R6I3Y4-F1
#
_entry.id   AF-A0A3R6I3Y4-F1
#
_cell.length_a   1.000
_cell.length_b   1.000
_cell.length_c   1.000
_cell.angle_alpha   90.00
_cell.angle_beta   90.00
_cell.angle_gamma   90.00
#
_symmetry.space_group_name_H-M   'P 1'
#
loop_
_entity.id
_entity.type
_entity.pdbx_description
1 polymer ?
#
loop_
_entity_poly.entity_id
_entity_poly.type
_entity_poly.pdbx_seq_one_letter_code
_entity_poly.pdbx_strand_id
1 'polypeptide(L)'
;MKKLSVLLCIVTLGVFIMAHTATAQTSFSIPPKSYPTEVPFKCDAGVDRYWHVTSVTCTGRANGGYKFLIKGTAQKASRSLSIDLFYLMPGNRLMNAGAYFFPSIEEGKPFSFEIVSAFSGYAPSKFNGFLISSEVLQKSLLREQEEKESTSNDTSTRRFGMPTTNKTEPEQEPEKPKASPNKVYLSTDDAIEQLPEFPGGMQAFMSHISKSIRYPWICKEQKIQGNVLVGFVVEKDGSVSNVTALKKVHANLNTEAIRVVKSSPKWKPGLVEGQPARVQMAVYVNFKL
;
A
#
# COMPACT_ATOMS: atom_id res chain seq x y z
N MET A 1 17.12 29.13 -60.86
CA MET A 1 17.79 27.90 -61.33
C MET A 1 18.95 27.57 -60.41
N LYS A 2 19.14 26.27 -60.10
CA LYS A 2 20.21 25.62 -59.29
C LYS A 2 20.00 25.71 -57.76
N LYS A 3 19.33 24.75 -57.10
CA LYS A 3 19.68 23.35 -56.72
C LYS A 3 20.76 23.21 -55.61
N LEU A 4 20.29 22.65 -54.49
CA LEU A 4 20.84 21.54 -53.68
C LEU A 4 21.84 21.79 -52.53
N SER A 5 21.51 21.11 -51.41
CA SER A 5 22.37 20.45 -50.40
C SER A 5 22.31 21.13 -49.02
N VAL A 6 21.44 20.70 -48.08
CA VAL A 6 21.52 19.50 -47.23
C VAL A 6 22.93 19.28 -46.65
N LEU A 7 22.96 19.28 -45.31
CA LEU A 7 24.01 18.83 -44.38
C LEU A 7 25.11 19.84 -44.01
N LEU A 8 24.91 20.57 -42.89
CA LEU A 8 26.01 20.95 -42.00
C LEU A 8 25.54 21.14 -40.56
N CYS A 9 25.86 20.16 -39.71
CA CYS A 9 26.25 20.29 -38.29
C CYS A 9 25.30 21.05 -37.34
N ILE A 10 24.31 20.44 -36.68
CA ILE A 10 24.39 19.57 -35.47
C ILE A 10 25.28 20.08 -34.31
N VAL A 11 25.87 21.28 -34.36
CA VAL A 11 26.78 21.74 -33.26
C VAL A 11 26.42 23.14 -32.77
N THR A 12 25.17 23.37 -32.36
CA THR A 12 24.81 24.54 -31.53
C THR A 12 23.57 24.27 -30.66
N LEU A 13 23.59 23.22 -29.85
CA LEU A 13 22.80 23.22 -28.60
C LEU A 13 23.71 22.73 -27.47
N GLY A 14 24.71 23.56 -27.21
CA GLY A 14 25.57 23.42 -26.06
C GLY A 14 24.78 23.64 -24.78
N VAL A 15 24.92 22.66 -23.88
CA VAL A 15 24.87 22.83 -22.43
C VAL A 15 23.52 23.27 -21.88
N PHE A 16 22.59 22.33 -21.78
CA PHE A 16 21.64 22.36 -20.68
C PHE A 16 21.45 20.95 -20.13
N ILE A 17 21.44 20.86 -18.79
CA ILE A 17 21.18 19.68 -17.97
C ILE A 17 22.39 18.76 -17.72
N MET A 18 23.37 19.26 -16.97
CA MET A 18 23.99 18.44 -15.91
C MET A 18 23.98 19.23 -14.60
N ALA A 19 22.85 19.14 -13.90
CA ALA A 19 22.80 19.36 -12.45
C ALA A 19 21.93 18.26 -11.86
N HIS A 20 22.36 17.00 -12.00
CA HIS A 20 21.99 16.01 -11.01
C HIS A 20 22.85 16.33 -9.79
N THR A 21 22.25 17.04 -8.84
CA THR A 21 22.76 17.10 -7.48
C THR A 21 22.89 15.67 -6.99
N ALA A 22 24.11 15.16 -6.98
CA ALA A 22 24.47 13.97 -6.23
C ALA A 22 24.28 14.33 -4.76
N THR A 23 23.07 14.12 -4.24
CA THR A 23 22.85 14.15 -2.80
C THR A 23 23.58 12.94 -2.24
N ALA A 24 24.74 13.21 -1.66
CA ALA A 24 25.47 12.25 -0.84
C ALA A 24 24.47 11.64 0.15
N GLN A 25 24.34 10.32 0.09
CA GLN A 25 23.43 9.56 0.92
C GLN A 25 23.93 9.62 2.37
N THR A 26 23.57 10.67 3.09
CA THR A 26 23.94 10.88 4.50
C THR A 26 23.23 9.82 5.32
N SER A 27 23.97 8.79 5.72
CA SER A 27 23.45 7.75 6.62
C SER A 27 23.03 8.39 7.94
N PHE A 28 21.76 8.26 8.32
CA PHE A 28 21.25 8.69 9.60
C PHE A 28 21.58 7.63 10.66
N SER A 29 22.32 7.99 11.69
CA SER A 29 22.68 7.05 12.76
C SER A 29 21.69 7.15 13.92
N ILE A 30 21.27 5.99 14.43
CA ILE A 30 20.50 5.89 15.67
C ILE A 30 21.40 5.27 16.75
N PRO A 31 21.51 5.86 17.96
CA PRO A 31 20.84 7.07 18.42
C PRO A 31 21.38 8.35 17.74
N PRO A 32 20.52 9.36 17.49
CA PRO A 32 20.97 10.68 17.06
C PRO A 32 21.69 11.43 18.19
N LYS A 33 22.48 12.45 17.84
CA LYS A 33 23.28 13.23 18.81
C LYS A 33 22.43 14.10 19.74
N SER A 34 21.24 14.51 19.32
CA SER A 34 20.29 15.34 20.06
C SER A 34 18.86 15.02 19.61
N TYR A 35 17.85 15.52 20.31
CA TYR A 35 16.45 15.46 19.87
C TYR A 35 15.85 16.88 19.93
N PRO A 36 14.85 17.21 19.09
CA PRO A 36 14.39 16.41 17.94
C PRO A 36 15.42 16.35 16.81
N THR A 37 15.38 15.31 15.97
CA THR A 37 16.19 15.24 14.74
C THR A 37 15.34 14.88 13.54
N GLU A 38 15.54 15.58 12.42
CA GLU A 38 14.93 15.22 11.15
C GLU A 38 15.49 13.89 10.64
N VAL A 39 14.58 13.04 10.19
CA VAL A 39 14.86 11.73 9.66
C VAL A 39 14.57 11.77 8.18
N PRO A 40 15.52 11.37 7.31
CA PRO A 40 15.26 11.28 5.89
C PRO A 40 14.10 10.32 5.64
N PHE A 41 13.30 10.60 4.61
CA PHE A 41 12.23 9.70 4.21
C PHE A 41 11.97 9.77 2.71
N LYS A 42 11.26 8.77 2.21
CA LYS A 42 10.66 8.73 0.88
C LYS A 42 9.22 8.31 1.03
N CYS A 43 8.36 8.82 0.16
CA CYS A 43 7.00 8.33 0.00
C CYS A 43 6.91 7.64 -1.35
N ASP A 44 6.06 6.62 -1.45
CA ASP A 44 5.60 6.18 -2.76
C ASP A 44 4.64 7.21 -3.37
N ALA A 45 4.38 7.08 -4.68
CA ALA A 45 3.55 8.03 -5.41
C ALA A 45 2.10 8.08 -4.91
N GLY A 46 1.56 6.97 -4.40
CA GLY A 46 0.21 6.93 -3.85
C GLY A 46 0.11 7.69 -2.54
N VAL A 47 1.05 7.45 -1.62
CA VAL A 47 1.19 8.21 -0.38
C VAL A 47 1.39 9.68 -0.70
N ASP A 48 2.33 10.04 -1.57
CA ASP A 48 2.59 11.46 -1.89
C ASP A 48 1.39 12.17 -2.53
N ARG A 49 0.60 11.46 -3.35
CA ARG A 49 -0.63 11.97 -3.98
C ARG A 49 -1.72 12.39 -3.00
N TYR A 50 -1.80 11.74 -1.83
CA TYR A 50 -2.87 11.97 -0.84
C TYR A 50 -2.32 12.61 0.43
N TRP A 51 -1.23 12.06 0.92
CA TRP A 51 -0.53 12.36 2.17
C TRP A 51 0.84 12.94 1.84
N HIS A 52 0.90 14.17 1.36
CA HIS A 52 2.19 14.81 1.09
C HIS A 52 2.92 15.05 2.42
N VAL A 53 3.76 14.08 2.80
CA VAL A 53 4.55 14.10 4.03
C VAL A 53 5.63 15.15 3.87
N THR A 54 5.66 16.12 4.78
CA THR A 54 6.61 17.23 4.75
C THR A 54 7.79 16.99 5.69
N SER A 55 7.59 16.26 6.79
CA SER A 55 8.69 15.92 7.70
C SER A 55 8.43 14.63 8.49
N VAL A 56 9.53 13.94 8.79
CA VAL A 56 9.59 12.86 9.76
C VAL A 56 10.65 13.24 10.79
N THR A 57 10.27 13.33 12.07
CA THR A 57 11.16 13.81 13.13
C THR A 57 11.26 12.77 14.24
N CYS A 58 12.47 12.35 14.60
CA CYS A 58 12.70 11.56 15.80
C CYS A 58 12.61 12.48 17.03
N THR A 59 11.62 12.27 17.89
CA THR A 59 11.36 13.12 19.06
C THR A 59 12.01 12.61 20.34
N GLY A 60 12.40 11.34 20.38
CA GLY A 60 13.05 10.76 21.54
C GLY A 60 12.99 9.24 21.59
N ARG A 61 13.47 8.68 22.69
CA ARG A 61 13.32 7.26 23.01
C ARG A 61 11.89 6.97 23.48
N ALA A 62 11.41 5.77 23.20
CA ALA A 62 10.12 5.25 23.67
C ALA A 62 10.26 3.74 23.97
N ASN A 63 9.23 3.13 24.56
CA ASN A 63 9.24 1.71 24.97
C ASN A 63 9.75 0.78 23.83
N GLY A 64 10.96 0.26 23.99
CA GLY A 64 11.61 -0.65 23.03
C GLY A 64 12.27 0.01 21.82
N GLY A 65 12.15 1.33 21.61
CA GLY A 65 12.64 1.98 20.39
C GLY A 65 12.65 3.51 20.46
N TYR A 66 12.16 4.14 19.39
CA TYR A 66 12.15 5.59 19.20
C TYR A 66 10.76 6.06 18.78
N LYS A 67 10.41 7.26 19.24
CA LYS A 67 9.20 7.95 18.83
C LYS A 67 9.51 8.83 17.63
N PHE A 68 8.66 8.77 16.62
CA PHE A 68 8.73 9.61 15.44
C PHE A 68 7.43 10.38 15.26
N LEU A 69 7.54 11.64 14.93
CA LEU A 69 6.45 12.52 14.58
C LEU A 69 6.46 12.71 13.07
N ILE A 70 5.36 12.37 12.41
CA ILE A 70 5.20 12.53 10.97
C ILE A 70 4.20 13.65 10.74
N LYS A 71 4.58 14.61 9.90
CA LYS A 71 3.76 15.77 9.54
C LYS A 71 3.64 15.88 8.04
N GLY A 72 2.55 16.48 7.58
CA GLY A 72 2.34 16.75 6.17
C GLY A 72 1.07 17.54 5.91
N THR A 73 0.75 17.67 4.64
CA THR A 73 -0.49 18.30 4.18
C THR A 73 -1.25 17.31 3.32
N ALA A 74 -2.55 17.19 3.59
CA ALA A 74 -3.45 16.38 2.79
C ALA A 74 -3.63 17.01 1.40
N GLN A 75 -3.12 16.35 0.36
CA GLN A 75 -3.34 16.76 -1.03
C GLN A 75 -4.71 16.30 -1.53
N LYS A 76 -5.25 15.25 -0.93
CA LYS A 76 -6.60 14.73 -1.14
C LYS A 76 -7.15 14.18 0.17
N ALA A 77 -8.47 14.18 0.29
CA ALA A 77 -9.13 13.49 1.38
C ALA A 77 -8.90 11.98 1.27
N SER A 78 -8.69 11.32 2.41
CA SER A 78 -8.67 9.86 2.49
C SER A 78 -9.24 9.40 3.83
N ARG A 79 -9.94 8.27 3.83
CA ARG A 79 -10.40 7.62 5.07
C ARG A 79 -9.22 7.10 5.90
N SER A 80 -9.51 6.64 7.11
CA SER A 80 -8.50 5.96 7.92
C SER A 80 -8.01 4.69 7.21
N LEU A 81 -6.69 4.51 7.13
CA LEU A 81 -6.08 3.39 6.41
C LEU A 81 -4.74 3.00 7.05
N SER A 82 -4.31 1.76 6.85
CA SER A 82 -2.99 1.30 7.29
C SER A 82 -1.93 1.75 6.28
N ILE A 83 -0.87 2.36 6.78
CA ILE A 83 0.31 2.73 6.00
C ILE A 83 1.50 1.90 6.46
N ASP A 84 2.17 1.28 5.50
CA ASP A 84 3.36 0.48 5.75
C ASP A 84 4.58 1.39 5.81
N LEU A 85 5.35 1.26 6.88
CA LEU A 85 6.65 1.90 7.01
C LEU A 85 7.76 0.86 6.83
N PHE A 86 8.78 1.26 6.10
CA PHE A 86 10.00 0.48 5.90
C PHE A 86 11.21 1.30 6.30
N TYR A 87 12.21 0.65 6.89
CA TYR A 87 13.55 1.21 7.01
C TYR A 87 14.26 1.09 5.67
N LEU A 88 14.72 2.23 5.14
CA LEU A 88 15.71 2.29 4.07
C LEU A 88 17.06 1.97 4.68
N MET A 89 17.61 0.82 4.34
CA MET A 89 18.92 0.37 4.78
C MET A 89 19.98 0.70 3.71
N PRO A 90 21.27 0.79 4.07
CA PRO A 90 22.35 0.93 3.09
C PRO A 90 22.29 -0.15 2.00
N GLY A 91 22.62 0.25 0.77
CA GLY A 91 22.49 -0.61 -0.42
C GLY A 91 21.06 -0.72 -0.95
N ASN A 92 20.21 0.28 -0.70
CA ASN A 92 18.82 0.35 -1.18
C ASN A 92 17.93 -0.83 -0.73
N ARG A 93 18.27 -1.45 0.41
CA ARG A 93 17.49 -2.55 0.99
C ARG A 93 16.35 -2.00 1.84
N LEU A 94 15.20 -2.64 1.78
CA LEU A 94 14.04 -2.30 2.60
C LEU A 94 13.86 -3.33 3.71
N MET A 95 13.73 -2.87 4.96
CA MET A 95 13.38 -3.71 6.10
C MET A 95 12.03 -3.26 6.65
N ASN A 96 11.13 -4.20 6.99
CA ASN A 96 9.82 -3.83 7.52
C ASN A 96 9.96 -3.11 8.87
N ALA A 97 9.38 -1.91 8.99
CA ALA A 97 9.28 -1.17 10.24
C ALA A 97 7.95 -1.41 10.96
N GLY A 98 6.92 -1.78 10.21
CA GLY A 98 5.58 -2.06 10.73
C GLY A 98 4.50 -1.38 9.91
N ALA A 99 3.26 -1.77 10.17
CA ALA A 99 2.07 -1.15 9.62
C ALA A 99 1.43 -0.26 10.69
N TYR A 100 1.11 0.97 10.33
CA TYR A 100 0.60 1.98 11.24
C TYR A 100 -0.76 2.46 10.77
N PHE A 101 -1.72 2.52 11.69
CA PHE A 101 -3.05 3.01 11.39
C PHE A 101 -3.05 4.53 11.35
N PHE A 102 -3.32 5.09 10.19
CA PHE A 102 -3.39 6.52 9.98
C PHE A 102 -4.86 6.96 9.97
N PRO A 103 -5.22 8.07 10.64
CA PRO A 103 -6.60 8.55 10.72
C PRO A 103 -7.10 9.07 9.37
N SER A 104 -8.39 9.35 9.23
CA SER A 104 -8.87 10.06 8.05
C SER A 104 -8.30 11.47 7.99
N ILE A 105 -7.98 11.94 6.78
CA ILE A 105 -7.53 13.30 6.50
C ILE A 105 -8.48 13.98 5.52
N GLU A 106 -8.63 15.29 5.67
CA GLU A 106 -9.42 16.14 4.77
C GLU A 106 -8.49 16.94 3.88
N GLU A 107 -8.87 17.10 2.61
CA GLU A 107 -8.08 17.82 1.61
C GLU A 107 -7.73 19.24 2.06
N GLY A 108 -6.48 19.65 1.81
CA GLY A 108 -5.95 20.96 2.16
C GLY A 108 -5.58 21.13 3.64
N LYS A 109 -5.98 20.22 4.54
CA LYS A 109 -5.66 20.33 5.96
C LYS A 109 -4.28 19.75 6.30
N PRO A 110 -3.52 20.36 7.24
CA PRO A 110 -2.31 19.75 7.77
C PRO A 110 -2.65 18.53 8.63
N PHE A 111 -1.79 17.53 8.60
CA PHE A 111 -1.87 16.37 9.48
C PHE A 111 -0.58 16.20 10.30
N SER A 112 -0.72 15.59 11.47
CA SER A 112 0.38 15.25 12.35
C SER A 112 0.02 14.02 13.16
N PHE A 113 0.88 13.01 13.19
CA PHE A 113 0.65 11.83 14.02
C PHE A 113 1.98 11.26 14.52
N GLU A 114 1.90 10.66 15.71
CA GLU A 114 3.03 10.02 16.36
C GLU A 114 3.01 8.53 16.07
N ILE A 115 4.18 8.00 15.73
CA ILE A 115 4.42 6.57 15.67
C ILE A 115 5.51 6.21 16.67
N VAL A 116 5.34 5.08 17.32
CA VAL A 116 6.41 4.44 18.07
C VAL A 116 6.95 3.33 17.21
N SER A 117 8.23 3.42 16.87
CA SER A 117 8.91 2.34 16.18
C SER A 117 8.96 1.12 17.10
N ALA A 118 8.17 0.10 16.76
CA ALA A 118 8.04 -1.13 17.52
C ALA A 118 9.27 -2.01 17.30
N PHE A 119 10.40 -1.65 17.89
CA PHE A 119 11.55 -2.55 17.95
C PHE A 119 11.44 -3.44 19.19
N SER A 120 11.51 -4.76 18.97
CA SER A 120 12.06 -5.67 19.98
C SER A 120 13.57 -5.76 19.73
N GLY A 121 14.36 -4.88 20.35
CA GLY A 121 15.82 -5.08 20.48
C GLY A 121 16.75 -4.32 19.54
N TYR A 122 16.60 -2.99 19.45
CA TYR A 122 17.45 -2.00 18.76
C TYR A 122 17.09 -1.65 17.31
N ALA A 123 17.09 -0.35 17.05
CA ALA A 123 17.08 0.20 15.70
C ALA A 123 18.31 -0.28 14.91
N PRO A 124 18.20 -0.50 13.58
CA PRO A 124 19.31 -0.96 12.77
C PRO A 124 20.53 -0.04 12.92
N SER A 125 21.72 -0.64 13.03
CA SER A 125 22.99 0.07 13.23
C SER A 125 23.35 1.05 12.11
N LYS A 126 22.76 0.87 10.93
CA LYS A 126 22.84 1.80 9.79
C LYS A 126 21.46 1.94 9.16
N PHE A 127 21.01 3.18 9.04
CA PHE A 127 19.66 3.52 8.56
C PHE A 127 19.74 4.79 7.70
N ASN A 128 19.12 4.76 6.54
CA ASN A 128 19.14 5.87 5.59
C ASN A 128 17.83 6.67 5.60
N GLY A 129 16.83 6.26 6.39
CA GLY A 129 15.53 6.92 6.42
C GLY A 129 14.34 5.97 6.32
N PHE A 130 13.13 6.51 6.31
CA PHE A 130 11.91 5.73 6.12
C PHE A 130 11.49 5.67 4.65
N LEU A 131 10.90 4.57 4.22
CA LEU A 131 9.99 4.56 3.08
C LEU A 131 8.57 4.39 3.62
N ILE A 132 7.70 5.35 3.31
CA ILE A 132 6.30 5.35 3.67
C ILE A 132 5.54 4.90 2.43
N SER A 133 4.78 3.81 2.55
CA SER A 133 4.13 3.19 1.41
C SER A 133 2.73 2.69 1.73
N SER A 134 1.84 2.75 0.75
CA SER A 134 0.50 2.20 0.85
C SER A 134 0.08 1.61 -0.48
N GLU A 135 -0.04 0.29 -0.54
CA GLU A 135 -0.56 -0.42 -1.71
C GLU A 135 -1.97 0.07 -2.08
N VAL A 136 -2.77 0.42 -1.08
CA VAL A 136 -4.13 0.96 -1.28
C VAL A 136 -4.08 2.27 -2.05
N LEU A 137 -3.23 3.23 -1.62
CA LEU A 137 -3.13 4.53 -2.26
C LEU A 137 -2.47 4.45 -3.64
N GLN A 138 -1.51 3.55 -3.83
CA GLN A 138 -0.92 3.28 -5.14
C GLN A 138 -1.98 2.78 -6.14
N LYS A 139 -2.84 1.84 -5.73
CA LYS A 139 -3.94 1.36 -6.58
C LYS A 139 -4.96 2.45 -6.90
N SER A 140 -5.30 3.30 -5.92
CA SER A 140 -6.19 4.44 -6.17
C SER A 140 -5.59 5.43 -7.17
N LEU A 141 -4.29 5.73 -7.04
CA LEU A 141 -3.59 6.58 -8.00
C LEU A 141 -3.60 5.99 -9.42
N LEU A 142 -3.38 4.69 -9.57
CA LEU A 142 -3.42 4.04 -10.88
C LEU A 142 -4.80 4.16 -11.54
N ARG A 143 -5.88 3.93 -10.78
CA ARG A 143 -7.26 4.11 -11.30
C ARG A 143 -7.52 5.56 -11.75
N GLU A 144 -7.07 6.55 -10.96
CA GLU A 144 -7.18 7.96 -11.36
C GLU A 144 -6.45 8.27 -12.67
N GLN A 145 -5.35 7.57 -12.97
CA GLN A 145 -4.60 7.74 -14.21
C GLN A 145 -5.33 7.09 -15.39
N GLU A 146 -5.86 5.87 -15.22
CA GLU A 146 -6.65 5.16 -16.23
C GLU A 146 -7.95 5.93 -16.61
N GLU A 147 -8.63 6.52 -15.62
CA GLU A 147 -9.82 7.33 -15.87
C GLU A 147 -9.51 8.59 -16.70
N LYS A 148 -8.34 9.21 -16.49
CA LYS A 148 -7.90 10.38 -17.27
C LYS A 148 -7.51 10.01 -18.70
N GLU A 149 -6.89 8.85 -18.90
CA GLU A 149 -6.55 8.37 -20.24
C GLU A 149 -7.82 8.03 -21.05
N SER A 150 -8.81 7.40 -20.42
CA SER A 150 -10.08 7.07 -21.09
C SER A 150 -10.89 8.31 -21.50
N THR A 151 -10.90 9.36 -20.68
CA THR A 151 -11.53 10.65 -21.04
C THR A 151 -10.76 11.44 -22.10
N SER A 152 -9.45 11.25 -22.22
CA SER A 152 -8.64 11.91 -23.25
C SER A 152 -8.82 11.32 -24.66
N ASN A 153 -9.08 10.01 -24.75
CA ASN A 153 -9.22 9.30 -26.03
C ASN A 153 -10.57 9.52 -26.72
N ASP A 154 -11.61 9.92 -25.98
CA ASP A 154 -12.97 10.16 -26.52
C ASP A 154 -13.12 11.51 -27.25
N THR A 155 -12.12 12.40 -27.17
CA THR A 155 -12.17 13.71 -27.84
C THR A 155 -11.78 13.65 -29.34
N SER A 156 -11.32 12.50 -29.85
CA SER A 156 -10.79 12.40 -31.24
C SER A 156 -11.76 11.88 -32.31
N THR A 157 -13.01 11.53 -31.98
CA THR A 157 -13.97 10.97 -32.96
C THR A 157 -15.30 11.75 -33.01
N ARG A 158 -15.28 12.97 -33.55
CA ARG A 158 -16.52 13.64 -34.02
C ARG A 158 -16.35 14.18 -35.43
N ARG A 159 -16.73 13.38 -36.44
CA ARG A 159 -17.24 13.89 -37.74
C ARG A 159 -18.28 12.91 -38.30
N PHE A 160 -19.28 13.51 -38.93
CA PHE A 160 -20.49 12.97 -39.59
C PHE A 160 -21.71 12.78 -38.68
N GLY A 161 -22.74 13.57 -38.98
CA GLY A 161 -24.01 13.59 -38.26
C GLY A 161 -25.22 13.30 -39.16
N MET A 162 -26.39 13.23 -38.51
CA MET A 162 -27.70 13.61 -39.06
C MET A 162 -28.70 13.83 -37.90
N PRO A 163 -29.83 14.56 -38.12
CA PRO A 163 -30.47 15.36 -37.07
C PRO A 163 -31.75 14.79 -36.45
N THR A 164 -32.14 15.45 -35.35
CA THR A 164 -33.47 15.66 -34.75
C THR A 164 -34.24 14.46 -34.18
N THR A 165 -34.51 14.51 -32.86
CA THR A 165 -35.84 14.88 -32.34
C THR A 165 -35.79 15.11 -30.83
N ASN A 166 -36.28 16.28 -30.40
CA ASN A 166 -36.44 16.65 -28.99
C ASN A 166 -37.60 15.88 -28.35
N LYS A 167 -37.39 15.43 -27.11
CA LYS A 167 -38.41 15.37 -26.04
C LYS A 167 -37.70 15.42 -24.67
N THR A 168 -37.82 16.57 -23.99
CA THR A 168 -37.78 16.76 -22.52
C THR A 168 -38.86 15.84 -21.91
N GLU A 169 -38.80 15.16 -20.76
CA GLU A 169 -38.28 15.35 -19.38
C GLU A 169 -38.61 14.01 -18.63
N PRO A 170 -38.20 13.65 -17.37
CA PRO A 170 -37.41 14.35 -16.35
C PRO A 170 -36.15 13.61 -15.86
N GLU A 171 -35.35 14.39 -15.14
CA GLU A 171 -34.21 14.03 -14.28
C GLU A 171 -34.56 12.89 -13.29
N GLN A 172 -33.97 11.71 -13.50
CA GLN A 172 -33.90 10.65 -12.49
C GLN A 172 -32.52 10.70 -11.83
N GLU A 173 -32.54 10.94 -10.52
CA GLU A 173 -31.45 10.72 -9.58
C GLU A 173 -30.78 9.37 -9.85
N PRO A 174 -29.43 9.28 -9.95
CA PRO A 174 -28.78 8.02 -10.31
C PRO A 174 -28.98 6.98 -9.20
N GLU A 175 -29.86 6.01 -9.44
CA GLU A 175 -29.97 4.80 -8.65
C GLU A 175 -28.61 4.07 -8.59
N LYS A 176 -28.18 3.73 -7.36
CA LYS A 176 -26.98 2.92 -7.11
C LYS A 176 -27.05 1.59 -7.88
N PRO A 177 -25.98 1.17 -8.58
CA PRO A 177 -25.94 -0.13 -9.22
C PRO A 177 -25.97 -1.27 -8.19
N LYS A 178 -27.01 -2.12 -8.26
CA LYS A 178 -27.12 -3.38 -7.51
C LYS A 178 -25.88 -4.25 -7.75
N ALA A 179 -25.31 -4.79 -6.66
CA ALA A 179 -24.11 -5.60 -6.66
C ALA A 179 -24.19 -6.81 -7.61
N SER A 180 -23.16 -7.00 -8.44
CA SER A 180 -23.06 -8.21 -9.27
C SER A 180 -22.94 -9.45 -8.37
N PRO A 181 -23.58 -10.58 -8.72
CA PRO A 181 -23.69 -11.74 -7.84
C PRO A 181 -22.35 -12.37 -7.43
N ASN A 182 -21.27 -12.06 -8.17
CA ASN A 182 -19.93 -12.59 -7.97
C ASN A 182 -18.87 -11.54 -7.61
N LYS A 183 -19.30 -10.35 -7.19
CA LYS A 183 -18.39 -9.29 -6.73
C LYS A 183 -17.61 -9.77 -5.50
N VAL A 184 -16.28 -9.63 -5.57
CA VAL A 184 -15.39 -9.77 -4.41
C VAL A 184 -15.09 -8.38 -3.90
N TYR A 185 -15.47 -8.11 -2.65
CA TYR A 185 -15.19 -6.86 -1.97
C TYR A 185 -13.80 -6.92 -1.36
N LEU A 186 -13.06 -5.83 -1.40
CA LEU A 186 -11.86 -5.70 -0.60
C LEU A 186 -12.29 -5.47 0.84
N SER A 187 -11.58 -6.02 1.84
CA SER A 187 -11.85 -5.75 3.27
C SER A 187 -11.78 -4.27 3.67
N THR A 188 -11.52 -3.39 2.71
CA THR A 188 -11.44 -1.95 2.86
C THR A 188 -12.55 -1.21 2.11
N ASP A 189 -13.51 -1.92 1.51
CA ASP A 189 -14.63 -1.30 0.79
C ASP A 189 -15.69 -0.79 1.77
N ASP A 190 -16.14 0.45 1.59
CA ASP A 190 -17.12 1.11 2.50
C ASP A 190 -18.53 0.49 2.42
N ALA A 191 -18.78 -0.34 1.40
CA ALA A 191 -20.02 -1.10 1.28
C ALA A 191 -20.12 -2.26 2.29
N ILE A 192 -19.01 -2.63 2.94
CA ILE A 192 -18.99 -3.71 3.92
C ILE A 192 -19.47 -3.18 5.27
N GLU A 193 -20.62 -3.69 5.71
CA GLU A 193 -21.20 -3.39 7.02
C GLU A 193 -20.51 -4.20 8.13
N GLN A 194 -20.15 -5.45 7.84
CA GLN A 194 -19.44 -6.33 8.78
C GLN A 194 -18.31 -7.05 8.06
N LEU A 195 -17.11 -6.96 8.63
CA LEU A 195 -15.95 -7.68 8.12
C LEU A 195 -16.04 -9.17 8.44
N PRO A 196 -15.43 -10.04 7.62
CA PRO A 196 -15.34 -11.45 7.96
C PRO A 196 -14.60 -11.65 9.28
N GLU A 197 -15.13 -12.55 10.10
CA GLU A 197 -14.62 -12.78 11.45
C GLU A 197 -14.25 -14.26 11.63
N PHE A 198 -13.02 -14.53 12.03
CA PHE A 198 -12.61 -15.87 12.41
C PHE A 198 -13.32 -16.29 13.72
N PRO A 199 -13.64 -17.58 13.93
CA PRO A 199 -14.21 -18.04 15.20
C PRO A 199 -13.27 -17.72 16.38
N GLY A 200 -13.70 -16.82 17.27
CA GLY A 200 -12.87 -16.30 18.37
C GLY A 200 -12.03 -15.07 18.01
N GLY A 201 -12.31 -14.44 16.87
CA GLY A 201 -11.69 -13.20 16.42
C GLY A 201 -10.27 -13.36 15.85
N MET A 202 -9.67 -12.23 15.50
CA MET A 202 -8.36 -12.18 14.85
C MET A 202 -7.24 -12.78 15.72
N GLN A 203 -7.31 -12.64 17.04
CA GLN A 203 -6.32 -13.22 17.95
C GLN A 203 -6.36 -14.75 17.94
N ALA A 204 -7.57 -15.35 17.89
CA ALA A 204 -7.73 -16.79 17.75
C ALA A 204 -7.20 -17.27 16.38
N PHE A 205 -7.40 -16.48 15.33
CA PHE A 205 -6.83 -16.79 14.02
C PHE A 205 -5.29 -16.82 14.04
N MET A 206 -4.66 -15.80 14.63
CA MET A 206 -3.19 -15.78 14.78
C MET A 206 -2.68 -16.94 15.64
N SER A 207 -3.43 -17.34 16.67
CA SER A 207 -3.11 -18.55 17.47
C SER A 207 -3.27 -19.84 16.66
N HIS A 208 -4.31 -19.93 15.83
CA HIS A 208 -4.51 -21.07 14.94
C HIS A 208 -3.37 -21.18 13.92
N ILE A 209 -2.96 -20.06 13.32
CA ILE A 209 -1.81 -20.00 12.42
C ILE A 209 -0.55 -20.50 13.14
N SER A 210 -0.21 -19.92 14.29
CA SER A 210 1.03 -20.27 15.00
C SER A 210 1.08 -21.73 15.43
N LYS A 211 -0.05 -22.31 15.85
CA LYS A 211 -0.16 -23.73 16.19
C LYS A 211 -0.11 -24.66 14.98
N SER A 212 -0.54 -24.18 13.81
CA SER A 212 -0.66 -24.99 12.59
C SER A 212 0.57 -24.91 11.70
N ILE A 213 1.45 -23.92 11.89
CA ILE A 213 2.69 -23.75 11.14
C ILE A 213 3.62 -24.95 11.36
N ARG A 214 4.13 -25.49 10.27
CA ARG A 214 5.21 -26.48 10.21
C ARG A 214 6.39 -25.86 9.51
N TYR A 215 7.45 -25.56 10.26
CA TYR A 215 8.63 -24.95 9.69
C TYR A 215 9.30 -25.92 8.69
N PRO A 216 9.44 -25.56 7.40
CA PRO A 216 10.08 -26.44 6.43
C PRO A 216 11.53 -26.74 6.83
N TRP A 217 11.94 -28.01 6.78
CA TRP A 217 13.28 -28.47 7.18
C TRP A 217 14.39 -27.60 6.56
N ILE A 218 14.33 -27.40 5.25
CA ILE A 218 15.39 -26.67 4.52
C ILE A 218 15.48 -25.21 4.95
N CYS A 219 14.35 -24.56 5.28
CA CYS A 219 14.36 -23.20 5.81
C CYS A 219 14.92 -23.16 7.24
N LYS A 220 14.67 -24.20 8.04
CA LYS A 220 15.20 -24.32 9.40
C LYS A 220 16.72 -24.50 9.39
N GLU A 221 17.22 -25.39 8.54
CA GLU A 221 18.66 -25.65 8.35
C GLU A 221 19.40 -24.40 7.86
N GLN A 222 18.81 -23.68 6.91
CA GLN A 222 19.38 -22.45 6.34
C GLN A 222 19.07 -21.18 7.16
N LYS A 223 18.39 -21.32 8.31
CA LYS A 223 17.98 -20.21 9.19
C LYS A 223 17.19 -19.10 8.46
N ILE A 224 16.41 -19.47 7.45
CA ILE A 224 15.63 -18.53 6.63
C ILE A 224 14.37 -18.15 7.37
N GLN A 225 14.30 -16.91 7.86
CA GLN A 225 13.17 -16.33 8.58
C GLN A 225 12.49 -15.22 7.77
N GLY A 226 11.26 -14.85 8.13
CA GLY A 226 10.59 -13.70 7.53
C GLY A 226 9.07 -13.70 7.65
N ASN A 227 8.45 -12.68 7.06
CA ASN A 227 7.00 -12.49 7.06
C ASN A 227 6.44 -12.69 5.66
N VAL A 228 5.58 -13.69 5.49
CA VAL A 228 4.84 -13.92 4.25
C VAL A 228 3.49 -13.22 4.36
N LEU A 229 3.17 -12.31 3.45
CA LEU A 229 1.81 -11.73 3.37
C LEU A 229 0.96 -12.65 2.52
N VAL A 230 -0.12 -13.18 3.11
CA VAL A 230 -1.05 -14.08 2.44
C VAL A 230 -2.38 -13.37 2.23
N GLY A 231 -2.79 -13.22 0.98
CA GLY A 231 -4.11 -12.77 0.58
C GLY A 231 -5.04 -13.95 0.37
N PHE A 232 -6.31 -13.83 0.76
CA PHE A 232 -7.32 -14.88 0.61
C PHE A 232 -8.71 -14.26 0.55
N VAL A 233 -9.69 -15.01 0.06
CA VAL A 233 -11.10 -14.59 0.02
C VAL A 233 -11.88 -15.41 1.01
N VAL A 234 -12.65 -14.74 1.87
CA VAL A 234 -13.70 -15.37 2.67
C VAL A 234 -14.98 -15.37 1.85
N GLU A 235 -15.50 -16.57 1.59
CA GLU A 235 -16.70 -16.80 0.82
C GLU A 235 -17.97 -16.53 1.64
N LYS A 236 -19.11 -16.44 0.94
CA LYS A 236 -20.44 -16.22 1.55
C LYS A 236 -20.82 -17.32 2.55
N ASP A 237 -20.28 -18.53 2.39
CA ASP A 237 -20.49 -19.68 3.28
C ASP A 237 -19.44 -19.79 4.40
N GLY A 238 -18.53 -18.79 4.49
CA GLY A 238 -17.44 -18.76 5.44
C GLY A 238 -16.20 -19.57 5.05
N SER A 239 -16.20 -20.26 3.90
CA SER A 239 -15.02 -20.97 3.44
C SER A 239 -13.93 -20.02 2.96
N VAL A 240 -12.68 -20.46 2.98
CA VAL A 240 -11.53 -19.68 2.48
C VAL A 240 -11.12 -20.17 1.10
N SER A 241 -11.03 -19.26 0.14
CA SER A 241 -10.65 -19.52 -1.24
C SER A 241 -9.55 -18.54 -1.71
N ASN A 242 -9.06 -18.73 -2.94
CA ASN A 242 -8.11 -17.83 -3.61
C ASN A 242 -6.90 -17.41 -2.76
N VAL A 243 -6.35 -18.36 -2.00
CA VAL A 243 -5.22 -18.13 -1.10
C VAL A 243 -3.93 -17.97 -1.90
N THR A 244 -3.27 -16.82 -1.78
CA THR A 244 -2.06 -16.46 -2.53
C THR A 244 -1.05 -15.74 -1.63
N ALA A 245 0.24 -16.00 -1.86
CA ALA A 245 1.30 -15.23 -1.22
C ALA A 245 1.54 -13.93 -2.01
N LEU A 246 1.10 -12.81 -1.44
CA LEU A 246 1.27 -11.47 -2.00
C LEU A 246 2.71 -10.98 -1.79
N LYS A 247 3.23 -11.13 -0.57
CA LYS A 247 4.63 -10.87 -0.24
C LYS A 247 5.35 -12.16 0.05
N LYS A 248 6.31 -12.48 -0.80
CA LYS A 248 7.06 -13.74 -0.79
C LYS A 248 8.39 -13.57 -0.06
N VAL A 249 8.79 -14.58 0.70
CA VAL A 249 10.09 -14.64 1.38
C VAL A 249 10.96 -15.74 0.78
N HIS A 250 10.47 -16.97 0.86
CA HIS A 250 11.15 -18.16 0.33
C HIS A 250 10.08 -19.16 -0.11
N ALA A 251 10.31 -19.89 -1.21
CA ALA A 251 9.29 -20.75 -1.83
C ALA A 251 8.63 -21.71 -0.83
N ASN A 252 9.43 -22.33 0.04
CA ASN A 252 8.94 -23.26 1.06
C ASN A 252 8.15 -22.58 2.18
N LEU A 253 8.56 -21.37 2.62
CA LEU A 253 7.80 -20.59 3.61
C LEU A 253 6.47 -20.10 3.02
N ASN A 254 6.49 -19.66 1.75
CA ASN A 254 5.30 -19.20 1.06
C ASN A 254 4.27 -20.32 0.92
N THR A 255 4.73 -21.51 0.52
CA THR A 255 3.89 -22.71 0.38
C THR A 255 3.26 -23.09 1.71
N GLU A 256 4.04 -23.05 2.79
CA GLU A 256 3.55 -23.35 4.12
C GLU A 256 2.55 -22.30 4.63
N ALA A 257 2.80 -21.02 4.39
CA ALA A 257 1.88 -19.95 4.75
C ALA A 257 0.52 -20.11 4.04
N ILE A 258 0.54 -20.43 2.75
CA ILE A 258 -0.66 -20.70 1.95
C ILE A 258 -1.41 -21.91 2.53
N ARG A 259 -0.70 -23.00 2.87
CA ARG A 259 -1.31 -24.21 3.44
C ARG A 259 -2.04 -23.91 4.75
N VAL A 260 -1.41 -23.18 5.66
CA VAL A 260 -1.97 -22.87 6.98
C VAL A 260 -3.22 -22.01 6.87
N VAL A 261 -3.18 -20.96 6.04
CA VAL A 261 -4.36 -20.09 5.81
C VAL A 261 -5.47 -20.87 5.12
N LYS A 262 -5.16 -21.74 4.16
CA LYS A 262 -6.14 -22.60 3.48
C LYS A 262 -6.78 -23.63 4.42
N SER A 263 -6.07 -24.08 5.45
CA SER A 263 -6.59 -25.02 6.45
C SER A 263 -7.42 -24.35 7.56
N SER A 264 -7.71 -23.05 7.46
CA SER A 264 -8.51 -22.37 8.47
C SER A 264 -9.93 -22.95 8.53
N PRO A 265 -10.55 -23.05 9.72
CA PRO A 265 -11.96 -23.37 9.86
C PRO A 265 -12.84 -22.32 9.16
N LYS A 266 -14.15 -22.62 9.04
CA LYS A 266 -15.12 -21.67 8.48
C LYS A 266 -15.15 -20.37 9.30
N TRP A 267 -15.08 -19.27 8.58
CA TRP A 267 -15.21 -17.91 9.10
C TRP A 267 -16.68 -17.51 9.14
N LYS A 268 -17.00 -16.49 9.93
CA LYS A 268 -18.22 -15.71 9.67
C LYS A 268 -17.97 -14.86 8.42
N PRO A 269 -18.85 -14.91 7.41
CA PRO A 269 -18.69 -14.12 6.20
C PRO A 269 -18.84 -12.62 6.51
N GLY A 270 -18.32 -11.79 5.61
CA GLY A 270 -18.64 -10.36 5.67
C GLY A 270 -20.06 -10.08 5.20
N LEU A 271 -20.63 -8.96 5.64
CA LEU A 271 -21.97 -8.52 5.24
C LEU A 271 -21.90 -7.24 4.42
N VAL A 272 -22.70 -7.20 3.35
CA VAL A 272 -22.96 -6.01 2.52
C VAL A 272 -24.47 -5.96 2.31
N GLU A 273 -25.10 -4.84 2.66
CA GLU A 273 -26.55 -4.68 2.57
C GLU A 273 -27.31 -5.80 3.31
N GLY A 274 -26.83 -6.19 4.49
CA GLY A 274 -27.37 -7.30 5.28
C GLY A 274 -27.18 -8.72 4.69
N GLN A 275 -26.52 -8.86 3.53
CA GLN A 275 -26.33 -10.15 2.85
C GLN A 275 -24.87 -10.62 2.94
N PRO A 276 -24.62 -11.95 3.10
CA PRO A 276 -23.27 -12.50 3.02
C PRO A 276 -22.58 -12.19 1.70
N ALA A 277 -21.39 -11.60 1.79
CA ALA A 277 -20.59 -11.15 0.66
C ALA A 277 -19.21 -11.82 0.65
N ARG A 278 -18.63 -11.96 -0.55
CA ARG A 278 -17.26 -12.45 -0.73
C ARG A 278 -16.30 -11.31 -0.40
N VAL A 279 -15.42 -11.50 0.57
CA VAL A 279 -14.50 -10.44 1.02
C VAL A 279 -13.07 -10.93 0.97
N GLN A 280 -12.21 -10.18 0.28
CA GLN A 280 -10.78 -10.41 0.23
C GLN A 280 -10.10 -9.81 1.47
N MET A 281 -9.31 -10.63 2.15
CA MET A 281 -8.52 -10.28 3.32
C MET A 281 -7.04 -10.58 3.08
N ALA A 282 -6.16 -9.99 3.91
CA ALA A 282 -4.74 -10.31 3.93
C ALA A 282 -4.20 -10.42 5.36
N VAL A 283 -3.29 -11.37 5.59
CA VAL A 283 -2.67 -11.60 6.90
C VAL A 283 -1.17 -11.86 6.76
N TYR A 284 -0.39 -11.38 7.71
CA TYR A 284 1.03 -11.72 7.82
C TYR A 284 1.22 -13.03 8.58
N VAL A 285 1.88 -13.99 7.94
CA VAL A 285 2.36 -15.22 8.57
C VAL A 285 3.84 -15.04 8.92
N ASN A 286 4.15 -15.02 10.21
CA ASN A 286 5.51 -14.83 10.72
C ASN A 286 6.23 -16.18 10.88
N PHE A 287 7.39 -16.30 10.25
CA PHE A 287 8.30 -17.44 10.44
C PHE A 287 9.53 -16.99 11.22
N LYS A 288 9.60 -17.43 12.47
CA LYS A 288 10.72 -17.23 13.38
C LYS A 288 11.18 -18.57 13.94
N LEU A 289 12.50 -18.72 14.11
CA LEU A 289 13.18 -19.87 14.72
C LEU A 289 13.59 -19.52 16.14
#